data_AF-A0A6L6H0V3-F1
#
_entry.id   AF-A0A6L6H0V3-F1
#
_cell.length_a   1.000
_cell.length_b   1.000
_cell.length_c   1.000
_cell.angle_alpha   90.00
_cell.angle_beta   90.00
_cell.angle_gamma   90.00
#
_symmetry.space_group_name_H-M   'P 1'
#
loop_
_entity.id
_entity.type
_entity.pdbx_description
1 polymer ?
#
loop_
_entity_poly.entity_id
_entity_poly.type
_entity_poly.pdbx_seq_one_letter_code
_entity_poly.pdbx_strand_id
1 'polypeptide(L)'
;MTTSEKQRQQQAELHKKLWTMANDLRGQMEAYDFKNYILGLIFYRYLSEKTEARIAKFLEEDNISYEDAWKDDEYREGLVEALLEEIGFVIEPDFLFSSMIKEIPKGEQGKFDVELLHKAIKAVEESTLGTESQQDFEHLFDDMDLTSTKLGRDVKSRSKLIAKIMMSINDIPFLHDDVDIDVLGDAYEYLISQFAANAGKKAGEFYTPQQVSKILAKIVTHEKPDLKNVYDPTCGSGSLMLRVAKESNVRLFYGQELTTTTFNLARMNMLLHDLRYTDFDIQNDNTLENPKHIDMRFDAVVANPPYSAKWSSDAKYLDDERFSDYGKLAPKSKADFAFVQHMIHQLDDNGTMAVVLPHGVLFRGAAEGVIRKFLIEEKNYLDAVIGLPANIFFGTSIPTCVLVFKKNRQADADVIFIDASNEFEKGKNQNNLTDENVDKIVDTYKSRETIDKYSYAASLDEIKENDYNLNIPRYVDTFVEEEPVDLEAVQVRLKEIDQEIEEIDRELEEYFKELGVGLDERTSVEI
;
A
#
# COMPACT_ATOMS: atom_id res chain seq x y z
N MET A 1 -18.82 21.00 14.45
CA MET A 1 -17.76 20.27 13.75
C MET A 1 -16.47 21.05 13.90
N THR A 2 -15.42 20.41 14.37
CA THR A 2 -14.06 20.96 14.39
C THR A 2 -13.54 21.14 12.95
N THR A 3 -12.51 21.96 12.74
CA THR A 3 -11.89 22.16 11.42
C THR A 3 -11.41 20.82 10.81
N SER A 4 -10.88 19.92 11.66
CA SER A 4 -10.44 18.58 11.27
C SER A 4 -11.58 17.66 10.81
N GLU A 5 -12.74 17.72 11.47
CA GLU A 5 -13.91 16.94 11.06
C GLU A 5 -14.45 17.38 9.69
N LYS A 6 -14.43 18.69 9.41
CA LYS A 6 -14.82 19.23 8.10
C LYS A 6 -13.87 18.80 6.99
N GLN A 7 -12.56 18.85 7.23
CA GLN A 7 -11.55 18.39 6.27
C GLN A 7 -11.70 16.89 5.96
N ARG A 8 -11.87 16.04 6.99
CA ARG A 8 -12.12 14.60 6.80
C ARG A 8 -13.38 14.33 5.98
N GLN A 9 -14.45 15.10 6.20
CA GLN A 9 -15.68 14.96 5.44
C GLN A 9 -15.48 15.36 3.96
N GLN A 10 -14.79 16.48 3.71
CA GLN A 10 -14.47 16.93 2.34
C GLN A 10 -13.59 15.91 1.61
N GLN A 11 -12.56 15.36 2.27
CA GLN A 11 -11.73 14.29 1.71
C GLN A 11 -12.57 13.04 1.38
N ALA A 12 -13.45 12.60 2.28
CA ALA A 12 -14.31 11.45 2.04
C ALA A 12 -15.29 11.66 0.86
N GLU A 13 -15.84 12.86 0.72
CA GLU A 13 -16.69 13.23 -0.41
C GLU A 13 -15.91 13.25 -1.73
N LEU A 14 -14.68 13.79 -1.72
CA LEU A 14 -13.76 13.79 -2.86
C LEU A 14 -13.41 12.37 -3.29
N HIS A 15 -13.00 11.52 -2.35
CA HIS A 15 -12.71 10.10 -2.57
C HIS A 15 -13.90 9.37 -3.22
N LYS A 16 -15.10 9.56 -2.66
CA LYS A 16 -16.32 8.97 -3.20
C LYS A 16 -16.63 9.47 -4.61
N LYS A 17 -16.45 10.77 -4.88
CA LYS A 17 -16.67 11.37 -6.21
C LYS A 17 -15.71 10.80 -7.25
N LEU A 18 -14.41 10.72 -6.93
CA LEU A 18 -13.37 10.14 -7.78
C LEU A 18 -13.67 8.68 -8.12
N TRP A 19 -14.02 7.87 -7.12
CA TRP A 19 -14.31 6.46 -7.37
C TRP A 19 -15.62 6.23 -8.13
N THR A 20 -16.65 7.04 -7.86
CA THR A 20 -17.92 6.96 -8.62
C THR A 20 -17.67 7.32 -10.09
N MET A 21 -16.94 8.41 -10.33
CA MET A 21 -16.51 8.81 -11.67
C MET A 21 -15.72 7.68 -12.36
N ALA A 22 -14.78 7.04 -11.65
CA ALA A 22 -14.02 5.93 -12.22
C ALA A 22 -14.92 4.75 -12.64
N ASN A 23 -15.92 4.39 -11.83
CA ASN A 23 -16.86 3.33 -12.16
C ASN A 23 -17.79 3.69 -13.32
N ASP A 24 -18.23 4.94 -13.41
CA ASP A 24 -19.14 5.40 -14.46
C ASP A 24 -18.45 5.53 -15.82
N LEU A 25 -17.13 5.78 -15.82
CA LEU A 25 -16.36 6.03 -17.04
C LEU A 25 -15.64 4.81 -17.59
N ARG A 26 -15.35 3.79 -16.77
CA ARG A 26 -14.62 2.59 -17.23
C ARG A 26 -15.41 1.78 -18.27
N GLY A 27 -16.74 1.93 -18.33
CA GLY A 27 -17.58 1.21 -19.28
C GLY A 27 -17.41 -0.31 -19.15
N GLN A 28 -16.95 -0.97 -20.22
CA GLN A 28 -16.68 -2.41 -20.24
C GLN A 28 -15.23 -2.77 -19.87
N MET A 29 -14.38 -1.78 -19.56
CA MET A 29 -13.01 -2.03 -19.16
C MET A 29 -12.95 -2.53 -17.72
N GLU A 30 -12.08 -3.50 -17.47
CA GLU A 30 -11.74 -3.95 -16.13
C GLU A 30 -11.12 -2.78 -15.33
N ALA A 31 -11.40 -2.73 -14.03
CA ALA A 31 -10.89 -1.66 -13.16
C ALA A 31 -9.35 -1.54 -13.24
N TYR A 32 -8.67 -2.69 -13.33
CA TYR A 32 -7.22 -2.76 -13.41
C TYR A 32 -6.65 -2.13 -14.68
N ASP A 33 -7.34 -2.21 -15.82
CA ASP A 33 -6.89 -1.60 -17.07
C ASP A 33 -7.22 -0.10 -17.10
N PHE A 34 -8.38 0.25 -16.56
CA PHE A 34 -8.85 1.64 -16.57
C PHE A 34 -8.03 2.56 -15.64
N LYS A 35 -7.40 1.99 -14.60
CA LYS A 35 -6.55 2.73 -13.67
C LYS A 35 -5.49 3.57 -14.37
N ASN A 36 -4.86 3.03 -15.42
CA ASN A 36 -3.74 3.69 -16.10
C ASN A 36 -4.18 5.01 -16.76
N TYR A 37 -5.40 5.06 -17.30
CA TYR A 37 -5.95 6.26 -17.94
C TYR A 37 -6.36 7.32 -16.91
N ILE A 38 -7.07 6.92 -15.85
CA ILE A 38 -7.47 7.89 -14.83
C ILE A 38 -6.28 8.46 -14.09
N LEU A 39 -5.36 7.59 -13.63
CA LEU A 39 -4.21 8.01 -12.87
C LEU A 39 -3.27 8.86 -13.74
N GLY A 40 -3.02 8.44 -14.99
CA GLY A 40 -2.24 9.23 -15.95
C GLY A 40 -2.85 10.59 -16.26
N LEU A 41 -4.17 10.69 -16.46
CA LEU A 41 -4.84 11.98 -16.71
C LEU A 41 -4.86 12.90 -15.50
N ILE A 42 -5.05 12.36 -14.28
CA ILE A 42 -4.95 13.14 -13.04
C ILE A 42 -3.51 13.67 -12.89
N PHE A 43 -2.53 12.82 -13.15
CA PHE A 43 -1.13 13.20 -13.09
C PHE A 43 -0.79 14.28 -14.14
N TYR A 44 -1.24 14.13 -15.38
CA TYR A 44 -1.05 15.15 -16.41
C TYR A 44 -1.70 16.49 -16.03
N ARG A 45 -2.91 16.45 -15.45
CA ARG A 45 -3.56 17.65 -14.91
C ARG A 45 -2.69 18.31 -13.83
N TYR A 46 -2.13 17.53 -12.91
CA TYR A 46 -1.21 18.06 -11.89
C TYR A 46 0.01 18.75 -12.50
N LEU A 47 0.67 18.12 -13.49
CA LEU A 47 1.81 18.73 -14.17
C LEU A 47 1.44 20.05 -14.84
N SER A 48 0.28 20.10 -15.51
CA SER A 48 -0.27 21.31 -16.12
C SER A 48 -0.52 22.41 -15.09
N GLU A 49 -1.22 22.11 -14.00
CA GLU A 49 -1.54 23.08 -12.95
C GLU A 49 -0.27 23.58 -12.25
N LYS A 50 0.72 22.70 -12.04
CA LYS A 50 2.03 23.08 -11.49
C LYS A 50 2.77 24.03 -12.43
N THR A 51 2.71 23.78 -13.74
CA THR A 51 3.28 24.69 -14.76
C THR A 51 2.58 26.05 -14.70
N GLU A 52 1.24 26.09 -14.74
CA GLU A 52 0.46 27.33 -14.68
C GLU A 52 0.77 28.14 -13.41
N ALA A 53 0.86 27.48 -12.25
CA ALA A 53 1.19 28.15 -10.99
C ALA A 53 2.59 28.78 -10.99
N ARG A 54 3.59 28.09 -11.56
CA ARG A 54 4.97 28.59 -11.65
C ARG A 54 5.07 29.78 -12.59
N ILE A 55 4.41 29.70 -13.74
CA ILE A 55 4.41 30.76 -14.74
C ILE A 55 3.64 31.99 -14.27
N ALA A 56 2.52 31.79 -13.58
CA ALA A 56 1.76 32.91 -13.00
C ALA A 56 2.62 33.72 -12.01
N LYS A 57 3.48 33.05 -11.24
CA LYS A 57 4.45 33.70 -10.36
C LYS A 57 5.60 34.36 -11.13
N PHE A 58 6.11 33.70 -12.17
CA PHE A 58 7.22 34.23 -12.98
C PHE A 58 6.81 35.51 -13.73
N LEU A 59 5.60 35.55 -14.28
CA LEU A 59 5.06 36.66 -15.08
C LEU A 59 4.25 37.68 -14.26
N GLU A 60 4.31 37.62 -12.92
CA GLU A 60 3.47 38.43 -12.02
C GLU A 60 3.65 39.94 -12.25
N GLU A 61 4.89 40.37 -12.53
CA GLU A 61 5.24 41.78 -12.76
C GLU A 61 5.14 42.22 -14.23
N ASP A 62 5.09 41.27 -15.17
CA ASP A 62 5.16 41.54 -16.61
C ASP A 62 3.79 41.84 -17.23
N ASN A 63 2.70 41.48 -16.54
CA ASN A 63 1.31 41.69 -17.00
C ASN A 63 1.05 41.16 -18.42
N ILE A 64 1.70 40.04 -18.77
CA ILE A 64 1.58 39.34 -20.05
C ILE A 64 0.97 37.95 -19.81
N SER A 65 0.17 37.47 -20.77
CA SER A 65 -0.38 36.11 -20.69
C SER A 65 0.70 35.07 -21.00
N TYR A 66 0.57 33.84 -20.48
CA TYR A 66 1.50 32.77 -20.83
C TYR A 66 1.53 32.51 -22.35
N GLU A 67 0.37 32.53 -23.02
CA GLU A 67 0.29 32.38 -24.47
C GLU A 67 1.06 33.45 -25.24
N ASP A 68 1.09 34.69 -24.76
CA ASP A 68 1.80 35.78 -25.42
C ASP A 68 3.29 35.78 -25.08
N ALA A 69 3.64 35.46 -23.84
CA ALA A 69 5.02 35.26 -23.42
C ALA A 69 5.69 34.11 -24.20
N TRP A 70 4.97 33.02 -24.47
CA TRP A 70 5.50 31.88 -25.23
C TRP A 70 5.78 32.18 -26.72
N LYS A 71 5.15 33.23 -27.28
CA LYS A 71 5.37 33.66 -28.67
C LYS A 71 6.58 34.57 -28.81
N ASP A 72 7.03 35.18 -27.71
CA ASP A 72 8.24 35.99 -27.67
C ASP A 72 9.44 35.11 -27.33
N ASP A 73 10.48 35.16 -28.16
CA ASP A 73 11.63 34.25 -28.04
C ASP A 73 12.39 34.45 -26.71
N GLU A 74 12.51 35.69 -26.22
CA GLU A 74 13.25 36.02 -25.00
C GLU A 74 12.49 35.52 -23.76
N TYR A 75 11.18 35.78 -23.70
CA TYR A 75 10.34 35.24 -22.63
C TYR A 75 10.29 33.71 -22.66
N ARG A 76 10.16 33.10 -23.84
CA ARG A 76 10.10 31.65 -23.97
C ARG A 76 11.38 30.99 -23.44
N GLU A 77 12.55 31.51 -23.80
CA GLU A 77 13.83 30.97 -23.31
C GLU A 77 13.92 31.05 -21.78
N GLY A 78 13.59 32.20 -21.18
CA GLY A 78 13.60 32.37 -19.73
C GLY A 78 12.59 31.47 -19.00
N LEU A 79 11.39 31.30 -19.56
CA LEU A 79 10.38 30.40 -19.01
C LEU A 79 10.82 28.94 -19.05
N VAL A 80 11.42 28.49 -20.15
CA VAL A 80 11.93 27.11 -20.28
C VAL A 80 13.02 26.84 -19.23
N GLU A 81 13.98 27.75 -19.09
CA GLU A 81 15.05 27.63 -18.08
C GLU A 81 14.47 27.53 -16.67
N ALA A 82 13.58 28.46 -16.29
CA ALA A 82 12.96 28.49 -14.97
C ALA A 82 12.13 27.22 -14.68
N LEU A 83 11.36 26.73 -15.66
CA LEU A 83 10.54 25.52 -15.49
C LEU A 83 11.40 24.26 -15.33
N LEU A 84 12.45 24.11 -16.14
CA LEU A 84 13.36 22.96 -16.01
C LEU A 84 14.13 22.98 -14.68
N GLU A 85 14.54 24.16 -14.21
CA GLU A 85 15.21 24.29 -12.92
C GLU A 85 14.26 24.00 -11.74
N GLU A 86 13.08 24.63 -11.72
CA GLU A 86 12.19 24.56 -10.55
C GLU A 86 11.34 23.28 -10.48
N ILE A 87 10.84 22.79 -11.62
CA ILE A 87 9.89 21.68 -11.66
C ILE A 87 10.33 20.51 -12.55
N GLY A 88 11.38 20.67 -13.35
CA GLY A 88 12.03 19.58 -14.09
C GLY A 88 11.39 19.21 -15.42
N PHE A 89 10.38 19.94 -15.91
CA PHE A 89 9.72 19.68 -17.18
C PHE A 89 9.02 20.94 -17.71
N VAL A 90 8.61 20.91 -18.97
CA VAL A 90 7.93 22.03 -19.64
C VAL A 90 6.61 21.56 -20.26
N ILE A 91 5.54 22.35 -20.07
CA ILE A 91 4.27 22.19 -20.80
C ILE A 91 3.94 23.49 -21.53
N GLU A 92 3.87 23.43 -22.85
CA GLU A 92 3.50 24.57 -23.70
C GLU A 92 2.05 25.04 -23.46
N PRO A 93 1.70 26.31 -23.72
CA PRO A 93 0.35 26.83 -23.49
C PRO A 93 -0.76 26.04 -24.18
N ASP A 94 -0.53 25.60 -25.43
CA ASP A 94 -1.49 24.81 -26.21
C ASP A 94 -1.67 23.37 -25.66
N PHE A 95 -0.72 22.89 -24.85
CA PHE A 95 -0.71 21.57 -24.23
C PHE A 95 -1.17 21.57 -22.77
N LEU A 96 -1.46 22.73 -22.18
CA LEU A 96 -2.05 22.78 -20.85
C LEU A 96 -3.37 21.99 -20.79
N PHE A 97 -3.60 21.31 -19.68
CA PHE A 97 -4.86 20.64 -19.39
C PHE A 97 -6.02 21.65 -19.46
N SER A 98 -5.85 22.85 -18.90
CA SER A 98 -6.84 23.93 -18.95
C SER A 98 -7.15 24.37 -20.39
N SER A 99 -6.15 24.43 -21.27
CA SER A 99 -6.31 24.71 -22.71
C SER A 99 -7.10 23.61 -23.41
N MET A 100 -6.75 22.34 -23.18
CA MET A 100 -7.50 21.21 -23.75
C MET A 100 -8.96 21.18 -23.28
N ILE A 101 -9.22 21.47 -22.00
CA ILE A 101 -10.58 21.56 -21.44
C ILE A 101 -11.41 22.65 -22.14
N LYS A 102 -10.81 23.80 -22.51
CA LYS A 102 -11.51 24.86 -23.27
C LYS A 102 -11.84 24.44 -24.70
N GLU A 103 -11.04 23.56 -25.30
CA GLU A 103 -11.23 23.07 -26.67
C GLU A 103 -12.28 21.95 -26.77
N ILE A 104 -12.43 21.10 -25.75
CA ILE A 104 -13.35 19.95 -25.75
C ILE A 104 -14.81 20.35 -26.07
N PRO A 105 -15.43 21.39 -25.45
CA PRO A 105 -16.80 21.78 -25.74
C PRO A 105 -17.04 22.31 -27.15
N LYS A 106 -15.99 22.73 -27.87
CA LYS A 106 -16.07 23.26 -29.24
C LYS A 106 -16.32 22.14 -30.28
N GLY A 107 -16.20 20.88 -29.88
CA GLY A 107 -16.47 19.73 -30.75
C GLY A 107 -15.59 19.76 -32.01
N GLU A 108 -16.19 19.58 -33.19
CA GLU A 108 -15.47 19.56 -34.47
C GLU A 108 -14.84 20.92 -34.86
N GLN A 109 -15.18 22.01 -34.16
CA GLN A 109 -14.55 23.32 -34.34
C GLN A 109 -13.38 23.56 -33.38
N GLY A 110 -13.22 22.70 -32.37
CA GLY A 110 -12.12 22.74 -31.42
C GLY A 110 -10.88 22.02 -31.93
N LYS A 111 -9.75 22.26 -31.25
CA LYS A 111 -8.47 21.59 -31.56
C LYS A 111 -8.27 20.27 -30.83
N PHE A 112 -9.13 19.91 -29.87
CA PHE A 112 -8.91 18.74 -29.04
C PHE A 112 -9.25 17.42 -29.76
N ASP A 113 -8.27 16.52 -29.77
CA ASP A 113 -8.45 15.09 -29.98
C ASP A 113 -7.44 14.29 -29.15
N VAL A 114 -7.55 12.96 -29.18
CA VAL A 114 -6.63 12.08 -28.44
C VAL A 114 -5.18 12.15 -28.97
N GLU A 115 -4.97 12.58 -30.21
CA GLU A 115 -3.63 12.74 -30.78
C GLU A 115 -2.95 14.00 -30.25
N LEU A 116 -3.70 15.07 -29.98
CA LEU A 116 -3.21 16.26 -29.28
C LEU A 116 -2.72 15.89 -27.88
N LEU A 117 -3.51 15.13 -27.11
CA LEU A 117 -3.08 14.66 -25.78
C LEU A 117 -1.81 13.80 -25.87
N HIS A 118 -1.73 12.90 -26.86
CA HIS A 118 -0.54 12.08 -27.09
C HIS A 118 0.71 12.93 -27.40
N LYS A 119 0.58 13.98 -28.21
CA LYS A 119 1.66 14.94 -28.49
C LYS A 119 2.04 15.72 -27.24
N ALA A 120 1.06 16.15 -26.46
CA ALA A 120 1.25 16.91 -25.25
C ALA A 120 2.03 16.11 -24.18
N ILE A 121 1.73 14.82 -24.04
CA ILE A 121 2.49 13.89 -23.18
C ILE A 121 3.93 13.73 -23.68
N LYS A 122 4.10 13.48 -24.98
CA LYS A 122 5.45 13.36 -25.57
C LYS A 122 6.28 14.63 -25.40
N ALA A 123 5.67 15.81 -25.53
CA ALA A 123 6.37 17.08 -25.35
C ALA A 123 6.90 17.23 -23.92
N VAL A 124 6.19 16.73 -22.90
CA VAL A 124 6.69 16.68 -21.52
C VAL A 124 7.93 15.80 -21.43
N GLU A 125 7.88 14.57 -21.96
CA GLU A 125 9.02 13.64 -21.93
C GLU A 125 10.23 14.18 -22.74
N GLU A 126 9.97 14.79 -23.89
CA GLU A 126 11.00 15.39 -24.74
C GLU A 126 11.65 16.62 -24.08
N SER A 127 10.89 17.36 -23.27
CA SER A 127 11.42 18.54 -22.55
C SER A 127 12.49 18.21 -21.51
N THR A 128 12.52 16.96 -21.02
CA THR A 128 13.47 16.52 -19.99
C THR A 128 14.70 15.82 -20.58
N LEU A 129 14.79 15.69 -21.91
CA LEU A 129 15.92 15.00 -22.54
C LEU A 129 17.24 15.75 -22.31
N GLY A 130 18.21 15.06 -21.72
CA GLY A 130 19.52 15.62 -21.39
C GLY A 130 19.56 16.46 -20.12
N THR A 131 18.46 16.55 -19.35
CA THR A 131 18.40 17.21 -18.04
C THR A 131 18.56 16.20 -16.90
N GLU A 132 18.72 16.68 -15.67
CA GLU A 132 18.79 15.83 -14.47
C GLU A 132 17.47 15.08 -14.20
N SER A 133 16.34 15.65 -14.60
CA SER A 133 15.00 15.09 -14.43
C SER A 133 14.62 14.04 -15.49
N GLN A 134 15.48 13.76 -16.48
CA GLN A 134 15.15 12.85 -17.58
C GLN A 134 14.60 11.50 -17.09
N GLN A 135 15.29 10.88 -16.13
CA GLN A 135 14.95 9.54 -15.64
C GLN A 135 13.62 9.50 -14.89
N ASP A 136 13.14 10.63 -14.35
CA ASP A 136 11.90 10.69 -13.59
C ASP A 136 10.67 10.81 -14.48
N PHE A 137 10.84 11.35 -15.69
CA PHE A 137 9.75 11.59 -16.65
C PHE A 137 9.78 10.66 -17.87
N GLU A 138 10.92 10.07 -18.22
CA GLU A 138 11.02 9.15 -19.36
C GLU A 138 10.10 7.93 -19.16
N HIS A 139 9.33 7.60 -20.20
CA HIS A 139 8.38 6.48 -20.25
C HIS A 139 7.28 6.49 -19.17
N LEU A 140 7.03 7.64 -18.54
CA LEU A 140 6.14 7.74 -17.37
C LEU A 140 4.67 7.47 -17.73
N PHE A 141 4.28 7.77 -18.98
CA PHE A 141 2.91 7.63 -19.48
C PHE A 141 2.68 6.40 -20.37
N ASP A 142 3.68 5.53 -20.57
CA ASP A 142 3.62 4.39 -21.49
C ASP A 142 2.45 3.42 -21.21
N ASP A 143 2.04 3.31 -19.95
CA ASP A 143 0.91 2.46 -19.53
C ASP A 143 -0.47 3.02 -19.92
N MET A 144 -0.55 4.30 -20.27
CA MET A 144 -1.74 4.97 -20.78
C MET A 144 -1.78 4.85 -22.31
N ASP A 145 -2.11 3.66 -22.81
CA ASP A 145 -2.20 3.39 -24.25
C ASP A 145 -3.41 4.10 -24.88
N LEU A 146 -3.20 5.34 -25.31
CA LEU A 146 -4.18 6.17 -26.02
C LEU A 146 -4.57 5.59 -27.40
N THR A 147 -3.85 4.58 -27.90
CA THR A 147 -4.18 3.91 -29.15
C THR A 147 -5.10 2.69 -28.97
N SER A 148 -5.33 2.26 -27.73
CA SER A 148 -6.04 1.03 -27.39
C SER A 148 -7.44 0.94 -27.99
N THR A 149 -7.76 -0.23 -28.53
CA THR A 149 -9.12 -0.53 -29.03
C THR A 149 -10.16 -0.62 -27.91
N LYS A 150 -9.72 -0.73 -26.65
CA LYS A 150 -10.60 -0.68 -25.46
C LYS A 150 -11.20 0.71 -25.25
N LEU A 151 -10.51 1.78 -25.68
CA LEU A 151 -11.01 3.16 -25.64
C LEU A 151 -12.00 3.46 -26.78
N GLY A 152 -11.87 2.75 -27.90
CA GLY A 152 -12.66 2.96 -29.11
C GLY A 152 -11.94 2.46 -30.36
N ARG A 153 -12.70 2.20 -31.42
CA ARG A 153 -12.16 1.64 -32.69
C ARG A 153 -11.52 2.68 -33.61
N ASP A 154 -11.82 3.95 -33.42
CA ASP A 154 -11.35 5.06 -34.24
C ASP A 154 -10.97 6.27 -33.36
N VAL A 155 -10.21 7.21 -33.93
CA VAL A 155 -9.75 8.44 -33.26
C VAL A 155 -10.91 9.21 -32.64
N LYS A 156 -12.05 9.33 -33.33
CA LYS A 156 -13.23 10.09 -32.87
C LYS A 156 -13.82 9.46 -31.61
N SER A 157 -13.96 8.14 -31.58
CA SER A 157 -14.51 7.38 -30.46
C SER A 157 -13.59 7.44 -29.24
N ARG A 158 -12.28 7.26 -29.44
CA ARG A 158 -11.27 7.39 -28.37
C ARG A 158 -11.24 8.81 -27.81
N SER A 159 -11.22 9.83 -28.67
CA SER A 159 -11.23 11.24 -28.29
C SER A 159 -12.47 11.59 -27.48
N LYS A 160 -13.65 11.07 -27.86
CA LYS A 160 -14.89 11.29 -27.10
C LYS A 160 -14.83 10.72 -25.69
N LEU A 161 -14.28 9.52 -25.52
CA LEU A 161 -14.15 8.90 -24.20
C LEU A 161 -13.13 9.64 -23.33
N ILE A 162 -11.95 9.94 -23.87
CA ILE A 162 -10.90 10.70 -23.16
C ILE A 162 -11.41 12.10 -22.79
N ALA A 163 -12.07 12.81 -23.71
CA ALA A 163 -12.70 14.11 -23.43
C ALA A 163 -13.69 14.02 -22.26
N LYS A 164 -14.53 12.97 -22.24
CA LYS A 164 -15.47 12.73 -21.13
C LYS A 164 -14.72 12.53 -19.81
N ILE A 165 -13.62 11.78 -19.81
CA ILE A 165 -12.80 11.54 -18.62
C ILE A 165 -12.14 12.84 -18.16
N MET A 166 -11.49 13.59 -19.06
CA MET A 166 -10.86 14.87 -18.75
C MET A 166 -11.85 15.89 -18.18
N MET A 167 -13.03 16.04 -18.80
CA MET A 167 -14.09 16.91 -18.26
C MET A 167 -14.54 16.48 -16.87
N SER A 168 -14.72 15.17 -16.65
CA SER A 168 -15.10 14.67 -15.33
C SER A 168 -14.03 14.93 -14.27
N ILE A 169 -12.75 14.77 -14.65
CA ILE A 169 -11.61 15.10 -13.79
C ILE A 169 -11.59 16.59 -13.49
N ASN A 170 -11.80 17.46 -14.49
CA ASN A 170 -11.80 18.92 -14.34
C ASN A 170 -12.84 19.42 -13.32
N ASP A 171 -14.01 18.79 -13.26
CA ASP A 171 -15.07 19.12 -12.30
C ASP A 171 -14.72 18.78 -10.84
N ILE A 172 -13.53 18.21 -10.61
CA ILE A 172 -13.03 17.90 -9.28
C ILE A 172 -12.23 19.10 -8.78
N PRO A 173 -12.63 19.69 -7.63
CA PRO A 173 -11.94 20.83 -7.06
C PRO A 173 -10.62 20.36 -6.44
N PHE A 174 -9.54 20.39 -7.21
CA PHE A 174 -8.19 20.11 -6.71
C PHE A 174 -7.53 21.34 -6.08
N LEU A 175 -7.96 22.54 -6.46
CA LEU A 175 -7.43 23.82 -6.00
C LEU A 175 -8.58 24.67 -5.45
N HIS A 176 -8.64 24.83 -4.14
CA HIS A 176 -9.24 26.00 -3.49
C HIS A 176 -8.13 26.62 -2.64
N ASP A 177 -8.08 27.95 -2.58
CA ASP A 177 -6.99 28.79 -2.03
C ASP A 177 -6.60 28.54 -0.55
N ASP A 178 -7.17 27.52 0.10
CA ASP A 178 -6.90 27.11 1.49
C ASP A 178 -6.77 25.56 1.65
N VAL A 179 -6.61 24.80 0.55
CA VAL A 179 -6.56 23.33 0.57
C VAL A 179 -5.21 22.85 0.05
N ASP A 180 -4.38 22.35 0.97
CA ASP A 180 -3.00 21.91 0.77
C ASP A 180 -2.82 20.90 -0.37
N ILE A 181 -1.65 20.93 -1.01
CA ILE A 181 -1.16 19.98 -2.04
C ILE A 181 -1.34 18.51 -1.60
N ASP A 182 -1.36 18.26 -0.29
CA ASP A 182 -1.64 16.99 0.37
C ASP A 182 -2.99 16.35 -0.06
N VAL A 183 -4.00 17.15 -0.42
CA VAL A 183 -5.33 16.63 -0.79
C VAL A 183 -5.34 15.90 -2.14
N LEU A 184 -4.54 16.33 -3.11
CA LEU A 184 -4.46 15.65 -4.40
C LEU A 184 -3.67 14.34 -4.28
N GLY A 185 -2.56 14.37 -3.54
CA GLY A 185 -1.79 13.17 -3.20
C GLY A 185 -2.66 12.12 -2.49
N ASP A 186 -3.37 12.53 -1.43
CA ASP A 186 -4.30 11.68 -0.68
C ASP A 186 -5.40 11.07 -1.57
N ALA A 187 -5.98 11.89 -2.45
CA ALA A 187 -6.99 11.44 -3.41
C ALA A 187 -6.43 10.41 -4.40
N TYR A 188 -5.18 10.57 -4.83
CA TYR A 188 -4.48 9.63 -5.68
C TYR A 188 -4.15 8.33 -4.94
N GLU A 189 -3.66 8.39 -3.70
CA GLU A 189 -3.45 7.21 -2.84
C GLU A 189 -4.75 6.43 -2.62
N TYR A 190 -5.86 7.14 -2.40
CA TYR A 190 -7.17 6.53 -2.29
C TYR A 190 -7.57 5.78 -3.56
N LEU A 191 -7.37 6.37 -4.74
CA LEU A 191 -7.64 5.69 -6.01
C LEU A 191 -6.77 4.45 -6.19
N ILE A 192 -5.47 4.52 -5.90
CA ILE A 192 -4.57 3.35 -5.93
C ILE A 192 -5.11 2.26 -5.01
N SER A 193 -5.53 2.61 -3.79
CA SER A 193 -6.14 1.70 -2.82
C SER A 193 -7.40 1.03 -3.37
N GLN A 194 -8.31 1.79 -4.01
CA GLN A 194 -9.52 1.24 -4.62
C GLN A 194 -9.20 0.30 -5.78
N PHE A 195 -8.22 0.64 -6.62
CA PHE A 195 -7.79 -0.22 -7.72
C PHE A 195 -7.14 -1.50 -7.19
N ALA A 196 -6.34 -1.43 -6.12
CA ALA A 196 -5.81 -2.60 -5.43
C ALA A 196 -6.94 -3.49 -4.89
N ALA A 197 -7.92 -2.90 -4.19
CA ALA A 197 -9.06 -3.66 -3.67
C ALA A 197 -9.85 -4.42 -4.76
N ASN A 198 -9.90 -3.89 -5.98
CA ASN A 198 -10.57 -4.51 -7.12
C ASN A 198 -9.66 -5.40 -8.00
N ALA A 199 -8.34 -5.45 -7.74
CA ALA A 199 -7.38 -6.20 -8.55
C ALA A 199 -7.24 -7.68 -8.14
N GLY A 200 -7.92 -8.13 -7.09
CA GLY A 200 -7.89 -9.52 -6.62
C GLY A 200 -6.48 -9.95 -6.21
N LYS A 201 -5.99 -11.09 -6.73
CA LYS A 201 -4.65 -11.62 -6.38
C LYS A 201 -3.49 -10.70 -6.79
N LYS A 202 -3.69 -9.83 -7.79
CA LYS A 202 -2.67 -8.87 -8.25
C LYS A 202 -2.52 -7.65 -7.33
N ALA A 203 -3.41 -7.50 -6.35
CA ALA A 203 -3.42 -6.35 -5.46
C ALA A 203 -2.21 -6.29 -4.52
N GLY A 204 -1.78 -7.46 -4.01
CA GLY A 204 -0.63 -7.56 -3.10
C GLY A 204 0.72 -7.36 -3.77
N GLU A 205 0.76 -7.19 -5.10
CA GLU A 205 1.99 -6.94 -5.86
C GLU A 205 2.41 -5.47 -5.86
N PHE A 206 1.51 -4.53 -5.56
CA PHE A 206 1.82 -3.10 -5.69
C PHE A 206 1.32 -2.20 -4.56
N TYR A 207 0.52 -2.71 -3.61
CA TYR A 207 -0.07 -1.85 -2.58
C TYR A 207 -0.14 -2.52 -1.20
N THR A 208 0.31 -1.78 -0.20
CA THR A 208 0.23 -2.16 1.21
C THR A 208 -0.96 -1.43 1.87
N PRO A 209 -1.86 -2.12 2.59
CA PRO A 209 -2.98 -1.48 3.27
C PRO A 209 -2.52 -0.34 4.20
N GLN A 210 -3.20 0.82 4.14
CA GLN A 210 -2.79 2.05 4.84
C GLN A 210 -2.50 1.85 6.34
N GLN A 211 -3.31 1.06 7.02
CA GLN A 211 -3.17 0.85 8.46
C GLN A 211 -1.94 -0.01 8.79
N VAL A 212 -1.59 -0.97 7.93
CA VAL A 212 -0.33 -1.71 8.05
C VAL A 212 0.85 -0.79 7.74
N SER A 213 0.75 0.04 6.69
CA SER A 213 1.77 1.04 6.38
C SER A 213 2.00 2.01 7.54
N LYS A 214 0.93 2.41 8.24
CA LYS A 214 1.01 3.28 9.43
C LYS A 214 1.74 2.61 10.59
N ILE A 215 1.53 1.32 10.82
CA ILE A 215 2.31 0.54 11.81
C ILE A 215 3.79 0.57 11.46
N LEU A 216 4.15 0.20 10.21
CA LEU A 216 5.56 0.18 9.76
C LEU A 216 6.20 1.56 9.89
N ALA A 217 5.52 2.61 9.41
CA ALA A 217 5.99 3.99 9.47
C ALA A 217 6.27 4.43 10.91
N LYS A 218 5.30 4.29 11.82
CA LYS A 218 5.45 4.68 13.23
C LYS A 218 6.55 3.89 13.96
N ILE A 219 6.81 2.64 13.56
CA ILE A 219 7.89 1.83 14.12
C ILE A 219 9.25 2.35 13.65
N VAL A 220 9.44 2.56 12.34
CA VAL A 220 10.76 2.97 11.81
C VAL A 220 11.12 4.42 12.17
N THR A 221 10.12 5.27 12.42
CA THR A 221 10.32 6.67 12.84
C THR A 221 10.35 6.86 14.36
N HIS A 222 10.23 5.79 15.15
CA HIS A 222 10.26 5.90 16.60
C HIS A 222 11.58 6.53 17.08
N GLU A 223 11.46 7.64 17.80
CA GLU A 223 12.58 8.49 18.27
C GLU A 223 13.45 9.09 17.16
N LYS A 224 12.95 9.14 15.92
CA LYS A 224 13.63 9.66 14.73
C LYS A 224 12.76 10.71 14.04
N PRO A 225 12.74 11.96 14.53
CA PRO A 225 11.93 13.04 13.94
C PRO A 225 12.46 13.49 12.57
N ASP A 226 13.72 13.20 12.28
CA ASP A 226 14.37 13.47 11.00
C ASP A 226 15.05 12.19 10.50
N LEU A 227 14.81 11.86 9.24
CA LEU A 227 15.44 10.75 8.52
C LEU A 227 16.19 11.32 7.32
N LYS A 228 17.47 10.97 7.19
CA LYS A 228 18.27 11.31 6.00
C LYS A 228 17.67 10.66 4.77
N ASN A 229 17.26 9.40 4.88
CA ASN A 229 16.75 8.64 3.77
C ASN A 229 15.85 7.47 4.21
N VAL A 230 14.89 7.13 3.36
CA VAL A 230 14.05 5.94 3.48
C VAL A 230 14.25 5.05 2.26
N TYR A 231 14.21 3.74 2.45
CA TYR A 231 14.33 2.77 1.37
C TYR A 231 13.25 1.70 1.39
N ASP A 232 12.70 1.40 0.21
CA ASP A 232 11.85 0.23 -0.03
C ASP A 232 12.33 -0.53 -1.29
N PRO A 233 12.98 -1.70 -1.14
CA PRO A 233 13.47 -2.49 -2.27
C PRO A 233 12.39 -3.17 -3.09
N THR A 234 11.12 -3.06 -2.70
CA THR A 234 9.95 -3.66 -3.35
C THR A 234 8.81 -2.67 -3.31
N CYS A 235 9.07 -1.45 -3.78
CA CYS A 235 8.30 -0.28 -3.36
C CYS A 235 6.85 -0.24 -3.83
N GLY A 236 6.47 -1.06 -4.82
CA GLY A 236 5.11 -1.04 -5.33
C GLY A 236 4.76 0.37 -5.81
N SER A 237 3.64 0.93 -5.34
CA SER A 237 3.22 2.30 -5.63
C SER A 237 4.03 3.40 -4.91
N GLY A 238 5.04 3.06 -4.10
CA GLY A 238 5.78 4.00 -3.28
C GLY A 238 5.02 4.54 -2.05
N SER A 239 3.75 4.18 -1.88
CA SER A 239 2.87 4.67 -0.79
C SER A 239 3.42 4.35 0.60
N LEU A 240 4.13 3.23 0.77
CA LEU A 240 4.70 2.87 2.07
C LEU A 240 5.78 3.87 2.51
N MET A 241 6.63 4.33 1.60
CA MET A 241 7.65 5.33 1.90
C MET A 241 7.04 6.72 2.13
N LEU A 242 6.04 7.10 1.33
CA LEU A 242 5.29 8.35 1.54
C LEU A 242 4.58 8.34 2.91
N ARG A 243 4.12 7.17 3.37
CA ARG A 243 3.56 7.03 4.72
C ARG A 243 4.60 7.31 5.81
N VAL A 244 5.87 6.97 5.61
CA VAL A 244 6.96 7.32 6.54
C VAL A 244 7.10 8.84 6.66
N ALA A 245 7.00 9.56 5.54
CA ALA A 245 7.07 11.03 5.51
C ALA A 245 5.92 11.73 6.27
N LYS A 246 4.77 11.05 6.43
CA LYS A 246 3.66 11.54 7.27
C LYS A 246 3.94 11.43 8.78
N GLU A 247 4.95 10.65 9.19
CA GLU A 247 5.29 10.42 10.60
C GLU A 247 6.68 11.00 10.98
N SER A 248 7.50 11.43 10.02
CA SER A 248 8.84 11.99 10.22
C SER A 248 9.28 12.84 9.03
N ASN A 249 10.20 13.78 9.25
CA ASN A 249 10.80 14.57 8.16
C ASN A 249 11.82 13.72 7.39
N VAL A 250 11.49 13.31 6.17
CA VAL A 250 12.34 12.47 5.31
C VAL A 250 12.96 13.33 4.20
N ARG A 251 14.29 13.28 4.06
CA ARG A 251 14.99 14.10 3.04
C ARG A 251 15.08 13.44 1.67
N LEU A 252 15.33 12.13 1.62
CA LEU A 252 15.57 11.40 0.38
C LEU A 252 14.83 10.06 0.37
N PHE A 253 14.24 9.72 -0.78
CA PHE A 253 13.45 8.50 -0.95
C PHE A 253 14.10 7.58 -1.98
N TYR A 254 14.35 6.33 -1.62
CA TYR A 254 14.97 5.37 -2.54
C TYR A 254 14.09 4.14 -2.68
N GLY A 255 13.90 3.68 -3.90
CA GLY A 255 13.04 2.53 -4.15
C GLY A 255 13.50 1.66 -5.30
N GLN A 256 13.06 0.41 -5.27
CA GLN A 256 13.21 -0.48 -6.42
C GLN A 256 11.91 -1.25 -6.64
N GLU A 257 11.50 -1.35 -7.90
CA GLU A 257 10.30 -2.06 -8.31
C GLU A 257 10.58 -2.91 -9.56
N LEU A 258 10.07 -4.13 -9.58
CA LEU A 258 10.27 -5.07 -10.67
C LEU A 258 9.38 -4.73 -11.88
N THR A 259 8.13 -4.39 -11.64
CA THR A 259 7.10 -4.24 -12.67
C THR A 259 7.07 -2.80 -13.19
N THR A 260 7.37 -2.58 -14.47
CA THR A 260 7.44 -1.24 -15.09
C THR A 260 6.17 -0.41 -14.86
N THR A 261 4.98 -0.99 -15.00
CA THR A 261 3.72 -0.29 -14.73
C THR A 261 3.61 0.23 -13.29
N THR A 262 4.08 -0.56 -12.33
CA THR A 262 4.06 -0.20 -10.92
C THR A 262 5.19 0.79 -10.58
N PHE A 263 6.33 0.66 -11.24
CA PHE A 263 7.43 1.63 -11.18
C PHE A 263 7.00 3.02 -11.66
N ASN A 264 6.30 3.11 -12.79
CA ASN A 264 5.72 4.36 -13.29
C ASN A 264 4.72 4.95 -12.30
N LEU A 265 3.89 4.09 -11.70
CA LEU A 265 2.97 4.50 -10.64
C LEU A 265 3.71 5.09 -9.44
N ALA A 266 4.81 4.50 -9.00
CA ALA A 266 5.62 5.02 -7.89
C ALA A 266 6.17 6.42 -8.20
N ARG A 267 6.79 6.62 -9.37
CA ARG A 267 7.34 7.93 -9.79
C ARG A 267 6.25 9.00 -9.85
N MET A 268 5.11 8.71 -10.49
CA MET A 268 3.96 9.62 -10.49
C MET A 268 3.48 9.95 -9.07
N ASN A 269 3.43 8.95 -8.19
CA ASN A 269 2.97 9.12 -6.82
C ASN A 269 3.92 10.00 -5.99
N MET A 270 5.24 9.86 -6.16
CA MET A 270 6.24 10.72 -5.51
C MET A 270 6.05 12.18 -5.92
N LEU A 271 5.94 12.43 -7.23
CA LEU A 271 5.77 13.78 -7.79
C LEU A 271 4.44 14.42 -7.35
N LEU A 272 3.35 13.64 -7.26
CA LEU A 272 2.04 14.14 -6.79
C LEU A 272 2.02 14.54 -5.31
N HIS A 273 2.90 13.95 -4.50
CA HIS A 273 3.12 14.34 -3.11
C HIS A 273 4.16 15.47 -2.99
N ASP A 274 4.40 16.20 -4.08
CA ASP A 274 5.30 17.37 -4.18
C ASP A 274 6.76 17.09 -3.82
N LEU A 275 7.20 15.83 -3.92
CA LEU A 275 8.62 15.53 -3.88
C LEU A 275 9.26 16.04 -5.18
N ARG A 276 10.40 16.74 -5.03
CA ARG A 276 11.19 17.16 -6.19
C ARG A 276 11.84 15.94 -6.81
N TYR A 277 12.08 15.98 -8.12
CA TYR A 277 12.78 14.91 -8.83
C TYR A 277 14.18 14.63 -8.24
N THR A 278 14.80 15.62 -7.57
CA THR A 278 16.08 15.45 -6.86
C THR A 278 15.97 14.78 -5.49
N ASP A 279 14.77 14.65 -4.94
CA ASP A 279 14.53 14.15 -3.57
C ASP A 279 14.17 12.65 -3.56
N PHE A 280 14.04 12.01 -4.73
CA PHE A 280 13.80 10.58 -4.81
C PHE A 280 14.58 9.92 -5.94
N ASP A 281 14.83 8.63 -5.81
CA ASP A 281 15.41 7.77 -6.85
C ASP A 281 14.75 6.38 -6.79
N ILE A 282 13.86 6.13 -7.74
CA ILE A 282 13.19 4.83 -7.91
C ILE A 282 13.82 4.13 -9.12
N GLN A 283 14.12 2.84 -8.98
CA GLN A 283 14.74 2.04 -10.02
C GLN A 283 13.84 0.90 -10.48
N ASN A 284 13.87 0.57 -11.79
CA ASN A 284 13.09 -0.53 -12.36
C ASN A 284 13.95 -1.76 -12.70
N ASP A 285 14.08 -2.70 -11.76
CA ASP A 285 14.79 -3.97 -11.98
C ASP A 285 14.47 -4.97 -10.86
N ASN A 286 14.93 -6.22 -11.00
CA ASN A 286 14.80 -7.23 -9.95
C ASN A 286 15.78 -6.99 -8.80
N THR A 287 15.27 -6.71 -7.61
CA THR A 287 16.05 -6.43 -6.39
C THR A 287 17.05 -7.53 -6.02
N LEU A 288 16.68 -8.80 -6.17
CA LEU A 288 17.56 -9.91 -5.78
C LEU A 288 18.63 -10.18 -6.83
N GLU A 289 18.28 -10.09 -8.13
CA GLU A 289 19.19 -10.40 -9.24
C GLU A 289 20.09 -9.22 -9.64
N ASN A 290 19.52 -8.01 -9.68
CA ASN A 290 20.17 -6.76 -10.08
C ASN A 290 19.87 -5.68 -9.03
N PRO A 291 20.42 -5.81 -7.81
CA PRO A 291 20.18 -4.84 -6.74
C PRO A 291 20.67 -3.45 -7.15
N LYS A 292 19.86 -2.43 -6.87
CA LYS A 292 20.23 -1.02 -6.99
C LYS A 292 20.52 -0.46 -5.61
N HIS A 293 21.18 0.70 -5.59
CA HIS A 293 21.57 1.41 -4.36
C HIS A 293 22.44 0.56 -3.40
N ILE A 294 23.15 -0.47 -3.90
CA ILE A 294 23.79 -1.50 -3.07
C ILE A 294 24.83 -0.92 -2.08
N ASP A 295 25.53 0.13 -2.50
CA ASP A 295 26.55 0.83 -1.71
C ASP A 295 25.95 1.84 -0.70
N MET A 296 24.62 2.01 -0.70
CA MET A 296 23.93 2.95 0.17
C MET A 296 23.47 2.30 1.47
N ARG A 297 23.35 3.12 2.52
CA ARG A 297 22.79 2.74 3.82
C ARG A 297 21.66 3.70 4.19
N PHE A 298 20.63 3.14 4.83
CA PHE A 298 19.36 3.84 5.05
C PHE A 298 18.94 3.90 6.51
N ASP A 299 18.47 5.07 6.96
CA ASP A 299 17.99 5.30 8.33
C ASP A 299 16.69 4.56 8.63
N ALA A 300 15.84 4.41 7.60
CA ALA A 300 14.60 3.65 7.65
C ALA A 300 14.50 2.73 6.43
N VAL A 301 14.22 1.45 6.67
CA VAL A 301 13.90 0.48 5.61
C VAL A 301 12.52 -0.10 5.86
N VAL A 302 11.62 0.08 4.91
CA VAL A 302 10.24 -0.41 4.98
C VAL A 302 9.94 -1.26 3.76
N ALA A 303 9.25 -2.37 3.92
CA ALA A 303 8.90 -3.19 2.76
C ALA A 303 7.70 -4.11 3.00
N ASN A 304 7.02 -4.43 1.90
CA ASN A 304 6.05 -5.52 1.80
C ASN A 304 6.42 -6.38 0.57
N PRO A 305 7.48 -7.20 0.67
CA PRO A 305 7.98 -7.97 -0.46
C PRO A 305 6.96 -9.03 -0.92
N PRO A 306 7.05 -9.49 -2.19
CA PRO A 306 6.14 -10.51 -2.71
C PRO A 306 6.27 -11.82 -1.92
N TYR A 307 5.17 -12.23 -1.29
CA TYR A 307 5.17 -13.36 -0.35
C TYR A 307 5.59 -14.67 -1.00
N SER A 308 6.61 -15.30 -0.43
CA SER A 308 7.09 -16.60 -0.88
C SER A 308 7.40 -16.63 -2.38
N ALA A 309 7.90 -15.52 -2.93
CA ALA A 309 8.29 -15.43 -4.32
C ALA A 309 9.35 -16.49 -4.66
N LYS A 310 9.33 -16.94 -5.91
CA LYS A 310 10.42 -17.75 -6.45
C LYS A 310 11.59 -16.84 -6.79
N TRP A 311 12.80 -17.35 -6.60
CA TRP A 311 14.04 -16.69 -7.01
C TRP A 311 15.07 -17.74 -7.42
N SER A 312 16.16 -17.32 -8.04
CA SER A 312 17.17 -18.24 -8.60
C SER A 312 17.85 -19.10 -7.51
N SER A 313 18.20 -18.49 -6.37
CA SER A 313 19.01 -19.09 -5.29
C SER A 313 20.26 -19.76 -5.88
N ASP A 314 20.90 -19.09 -6.84
CA ASP A 314 22.10 -19.60 -7.49
C ASP A 314 23.30 -19.57 -6.56
N ALA A 315 24.20 -20.54 -6.73
CA ALA A 315 25.38 -20.66 -5.86
C ALA A 315 26.30 -19.42 -5.89
N LYS A 316 26.22 -18.59 -6.95
CA LYS A 316 26.93 -17.30 -7.03
C LYS A 316 26.63 -16.37 -5.85
N TYR A 317 25.43 -16.49 -5.25
CA TYR A 317 25.04 -15.68 -4.09
C TYR A 317 25.75 -16.10 -2.80
N LEU A 318 26.45 -17.23 -2.77
CA LEU A 318 27.29 -17.58 -1.62
C LEU A 318 28.53 -16.68 -1.50
N ASP A 319 28.92 -16.01 -2.59
CA ASP A 319 29.99 -15.03 -2.63
C ASP A 319 29.47 -13.57 -2.59
N ASP A 320 28.14 -13.38 -2.50
CA ASP A 320 27.49 -12.07 -2.41
C ASP A 320 27.41 -11.64 -0.94
N GLU A 321 27.91 -10.44 -0.61
CA GLU A 321 27.98 -9.89 0.75
C GLU A 321 26.62 -9.80 1.44
N ARG A 322 25.52 -9.79 0.68
CA ARG A 322 24.16 -9.82 1.24
C ARG A 322 23.84 -11.17 1.88
N PHE A 323 24.43 -12.27 1.41
CA PHE A 323 23.99 -13.63 1.74
C PHE A 323 25.09 -14.56 2.25
N SER A 324 26.36 -14.26 1.99
CA SER A 324 27.52 -15.11 2.28
C SER A 324 27.63 -15.51 3.75
N ASP A 325 27.37 -14.57 4.66
CA ASP A 325 27.57 -14.74 6.11
C ASP A 325 26.57 -15.72 6.75
N TYR A 326 25.43 -15.98 6.12
CA TYR A 326 24.29 -16.64 6.75
C TYR A 326 24.32 -18.17 6.64
N GLY A 327 25.38 -18.73 6.05
CA GLY A 327 25.62 -20.18 5.94
C GLY A 327 24.71 -20.94 4.96
N LYS A 328 23.53 -20.42 4.62
CA LYS A 328 22.60 -20.94 3.62
C LYS A 328 21.91 -19.82 2.86
N LEU A 329 21.61 -20.07 1.59
CA LEU A 329 20.70 -19.23 0.80
C LEU A 329 19.24 -19.58 1.12
N ALA A 330 18.35 -18.58 1.04
CA ALA A 330 16.92 -18.82 1.14
C ALA A 330 16.44 -19.81 0.04
N PRO A 331 15.43 -20.66 0.29
CA PRO A 331 14.98 -21.65 -0.68
C PRO A 331 14.49 -21.04 -1.99
N LYS A 332 14.70 -21.73 -3.13
CA LYS A 332 14.25 -21.28 -4.47
C LYS A 332 12.76 -20.92 -4.56
N SER A 333 11.93 -21.57 -3.76
CA SER A 333 10.48 -21.35 -3.72
C SER A 333 10.03 -20.34 -2.66
N LYS A 334 10.96 -19.75 -1.89
CA LYS A 334 10.73 -18.89 -0.74
C LYS A 334 11.84 -17.84 -0.63
N ALA A 335 11.68 -16.73 -1.35
CA ALA A 335 12.61 -15.60 -1.32
C ALA A 335 12.49 -14.71 -0.07
N ASP A 336 11.58 -15.03 0.86
CA ASP A 336 11.24 -14.18 2.02
C ASP A 336 12.49 -13.70 2.78
N PHE A 337 13.37 -14.62 3.20
CA PHE A 337 14.62 -14.25 3.88
C PHE A 337 15.69 -13.64 2.96
N ALA A 338 15.66 -13.89 1.64
CA ALA A 338 16.56 -13.21 0.71
C ALA A 338 16.27 -11.70 0.67
N PHE A 339 15.00 -11.31 0.67
CA PHE A 339 14.62 -9.90 0.81
C PHE A 339 15.05 -9.33 2.17
N VAL A 340 14.84 -10.06 3.27
CA VAL A 340 15.27 -9.63 4.62
C VAL A 340 16.78 -9.39 4.67
N GLN A 341 17.57 -10.32 4.15
CA GLN A 341 19.03 -10.21 4.09
C GLN A 341 19.49 -9.02 3.24
N HIS A 342 18.84 -8.78 2.09
CA HIS A 342 19.09 -7.61 1.23
C HIS A 342 18.82 -6.29 1.99
N MET A 343 17.67 -6.19 2.64
CA MET A 343 17.31 -5.00 3.43
C MET A 343 18.26 -4.77 4.60
N ILE A 344 18.67 -5.83 5.32
CA ILE A 344 19.63 -5.73 6.42
C ILE A 344 21.01 -5.28 5.91
N HIS A 345 21.44 -5.74 4.73
CA HIS A 345 22.69 -5.28 4.13
C HIS A 345 22.68 -3.75 3.94
N GLN A 346 21.57 -3.19 3.44
CA GLN A 346 21.41 -1.74 3.21
C GLN A 346 20.89 -0.94 4.42
N LEU A 347 20.61 -1.58 5.55
CA LEU A 347 20.21 -0.89 6.77
C LEU A 347 21.41 -0.13 7.37
N ASP A 348 21.25 1.14 7.73
CA ASP A 348 22.27 1.86 8.50
C ASP A 348 22.45 1.23 9.90
N ASP A 349 23.63 1.37 10.50
CA ASP A 349 23.90 0.77 11.81
C ASP A 349 22.98 1.33 12.91
N ASN A 350 22.56 2.59 12.77
CA ASN A 350 21.57 3.24 13.64
C ASN A 350 20.15 3.22 13.02
N GLY A 351 19.98 2.56 11.88
CA GLY A 351 18.73 2.47 11.15
C GLY A 351 17.69 1.54 11.82
N THR A 352 16.43 1.71 11.44
CA THR A 352 15.34 0.80 11.83
C THR A 352 14.69 0.22 10.58
N MET A 353 14.58 -1.10 10.52
CA MET A 353 13.89 -1.80 9.44
C MET A 353 12.58 -2.39 9.94
N ALA A 354 11.49 -2.26 9.19
CA ALA A 354 10.23 -2.97 9.43
C ALA A 354 9.69 -3.58 8.14
N VAL A 355 9.48 -4.90 8.13
CA VAL A 355 9.04 -5.64 6.94
C VAL A 355 7.83 -6.52 7.24
N VAL A 356 6.85 -6.52 6.33
CA VAL A 356 5.72 -7.44 6.37
C VAL A 356 6.08 -8.76 5.68
N LEU A 357 5.81 -9.89 6.34
CA LEU A 357 6.09 -11.23 5.83
C LEU A 357 4.95 -12.21 6.18
N PRO A 358 4.82 -13.34 5.47
CA PRO A 358 3.93 -14.42 5.89
C PRO A 358 4.50 -15.14 7.12
N HIS A 359 3.64 -15.62 8.03
CA HIS A 359 4.05 -16.29 9.28
C HIS A 359 5.04 -17.46 9.11
N GLY A 360 5.10 -18.09 7.94
CA GLY A 360 6.05 -19.17 7.70
C GLY A 360 7.51 -18.80 7.97
N VAL A 361 7.91 -17.53 7.82
CA VAL A 361 9.28 -17.08 8.16
C VAL A 361 9.63 -17.28 9.63
N LEU A 362 8.63 -17.33 10.51
CA LEU A 362 8.80 -17.45 11.95
C LEU A 362 9.22 -18.86 12.38
N PHE A 363 8.79 -19.89 11.65
CA PHE A 363 8.92 -21.29 12.10
C PHE A 363 9.44 -22.27 11.05
N ARG A 364 9.51 -21.90 9.77
CA ARG A 364 10.10 -22.80 8.75
C ARG A 364 11.55 -23.13 9.11
N GLY A 365 11.90 -24.42 9.03
CA GLY A 365 13.22 -24.94 9.36
C GLY A 365 14.19 -24.93 8.17
N ALA A 366 15.12 -25.88 8.15
CA ALA A 366 16.13 -26.03 7.10
C ALA A 366 16.91 -24.72 6.83
N ALA A 367 17.00 -24.28 5.58
CA ALA A 367 17.78 -23.09 5.22
C ALA A 367 17.28 -21.81 5.93
N GLU A 368 15.96 -21.60 6.01
CA GLU A 368 15.40 -20.42 6.69
C GLU A 368 15.64 -20.47 8.20
N GLY A 369 15.60 -21.65 8.80
CA GLY A 369 15.97 -21.84 10.21
C GLY A 369 17.43 -21.46 10.50
N VAL A 370 18.35 -21.80 9.59
CA VAL A 370 19.77 -21.43 9.70
C VAL A 370 19.95 -19.91 9.59
N ILE A 371 19.33 -19.28 8.60
CA ILE A 371 19.40 -17.81 8.40
C ILE A 371 18.81 -17.08 9.62
N ARG A 372 17.62 -17.49 10.07
CA ARG A 372 16.94 -16.91 11.23
C ARG A 372 17.78 -17.04 12.50
N LYS A 373 18.35 -18.22 12.75
CA LYS A 373 19.25 -18.44 13.86
C LYS A 373 20.46 -17.50 13.81
N PHE A 374 21.09 -17.33 12.64
CA PHE A 374 22.23 -16.43 12.48
C PHE A 374 21.87 -14.96 12.76
N LEU A 375 20.72 -14.50 12.27
CA LEU A 375 20.22 -13.13 12.51
C LEU A 375 20.00 -12.83 14.00
N ILE A 376 19.63 -13.83 14.78
CA ILE A 376 19.32 -13.69 16.21
C ILE A 376 20.57 -13.94 17.06
N GLU A 377 21.23 -15.09 16.92
CA GLU A 377 22.34 -15.50 17.79
C GLU A 377 23.64 -14.74 17.48
N GLU A 378 24.02 -14.67 16.20
CA GLU A 378 25.33 -14.12 15.82
C GLU A 378 25.29 -12.60 15.64
N LYS A 379 24.16 -12.07 15.15
CA LYS A 379 24.02 -10.64 14.85
C LYS A 379 23.21 -9.86 15.88
N ASN A 380 22.32 -10.51 16.63
CA ASN A 380 21.38 -9.85 17.55
C ASN A 380 20.53 -8.76 16.87
N TYR A 381 20.09 -8.98 15.63
CA TYR A 381 19.42 -7.93 14.83
C TYR A 381 17.90 -7.86 14.99
N LEU A 382 17.25 -8.95 15.41
CA LEU A 382 15.78 -8.99 15.51
C LEU A 382 15.28 -8.22 16.74
N ASP A 383 14.52 -7.15 16.54
CA ASP A 383 14.02 -6.28 17.61
C ASP A 383 12.60 -6.62 18.09
N ALA A 384 11.73 -7.03 17.16
CA ALA A 384 10.34 -7.36 17.44
C ALA A 384 9.73 -8.33 16.42
N VAL A 385 8.72 -9.08 16.87
CA VAL A 385 7.84 -9.94 16.07
C VAL A 385 6.39 -9.56 16.36
N ILE A 386 5.68 -9.02 15.37
CA ILE A 386 4.30 -8.53 15.54
C ILE A 386 3.38 -9.33 14.63
N GLY A 387 2.50 -10.14 15.20
CA GLY A 387 1.46 -10.87 14.45
C GLY A 387 0.30 -9.94 14.11
N LEU A 388 -0.05 -9.84 12.83
CA LEU A 388 -1.18 -9.05 12.37
C LEU A 388 -2.43 -9.92 12.17
N PRO A 389 -3.65 -9.34 12.21
CA PRO A 389 -4.87 -10.06 11.89
C PRO A 389 -4.82 -10.71 10.51
N ALA A 390 -5.48 -11.87 10.40
CA ALA A 390 -5.73 -12.49 9.11
C ALA A 390 -6.65 -11.61 8.25
N ASN A 391 -6.66 -11.84 6.93
CA ASN A 391 -7.60 -11.21 6.00
C ASN A 391 -7.60 -9.66 5.97
N ILE A 392 -6.47 -9.01 6.28
CA ILE A 392 -6.28 -7.55 6.15
C ILE A 392 -5.68 -7.16 4.79
N PHE A 393 -4.98 -8.08 4.12
CA PHE A 393 -4.35 -7.84 2.83
C PHE A 393 -5.31 -8.13 1.67
N PHE A 394 -5.19 -7.38 0.58
CA PHE A 394 -5.94 -7.65 -0.64
C PHE A 394 -5.43 -8.93 -1.32
N GLY A 395 -6.35 -9.77 -1.80
CA GLY A 395 -6.01 -10.97 -2.55
C GLY A 395 -5.53 -12.17 -1.73
N THR A 396 -5.40 -12.06 -0.40
CA THR A 396 -5.03 -13.17 0.48
C THR A 396 -5.70 -13.07 1.86
N SER A 397 -6.11 -14.22 2.40
CA SER A 397 -6.67 -14.32 3.76
C SER A 397 -5.65 -14.76 4.80
N ILE A 398 -4.39 -14.99 4.40
CA ILE A 398 -3.35 -15.49 5.31
C ILE A 398 -3.04 -14.47 6.41
N PRO A 399 -2.75 -14.92 7.64
CA PRO A 399 -2.13 -14.06 8.64
C PRO A 399 -0.71 -13.69 8.22
N THR A 400 -0.31 -12.49 8.59
CA THR A 400 1.00 -11.91 8.28
C THR A 400 1.65 -11.42 9.58
N CYS A 401 2.94 -11.15 9.54
CA CYS A 401 3.66 -10.57 10.66
C CYS A 401 4.54 -9.42 10.19
N VAL A 402 4.80 -8.47 11.08
CA VAL A 402 5.86 -7.48 10.91
C VAL A 402 7.08 -7.98 11.69
N LEU A 403 8.23 -8.05 11.02
CA LEU A 403 9.52 -8.22 11.67
C LEU A 403 10.23 -6.86 11.71
N VAL A 404 10.76 -6.52 12.88
CA VAL A 404 11.53 -5.29 13.07
C VAL A 404 12.99 -5.66 13.31
N PHE A 405 13.92 -5.01 12.59
CA PHE A 405 15.36 -5.24 12.74
C PHE A 405 16.12 -3.94 13.02
N LYS A 406 17.16 -4.04 13.86
CA LYS A 406 18.10 -2.97 14.21
C LYS A 406 19.49 -3.58 14.38
N LYS A 407 20.55 -2.94 13.88
CA LYS A 407 21.92 -3.48 13.94
C LYS A 407 22.59 -3.28 15.30
N ASN A 408 22.50 -2.08 15.85
CA ASN A 408 23.15 -1.72 17.12
C ASN A 408 22.24 -1.95 18.34
N ARG A 409 21.72 -3.17 18.51
CA ARG A 409 20.93 -3.54 19.71
C ARG A 409 21.86 -3.77 20.91
N GLN A 410 21.36 -3.49 22.11
CA GLN A 410 22.07 -3.87 23.35
C GLN A 410 22.19 -5.40 23.40
N ALA A 411 23.30 -5.91 23.95
CA ALA A 411 23.63 -7.34 23.88
C ALA A 411 22.60 -8.23 24.60
N ASP A 412 22.00 -7.72 25.66
CA ASP A 412 20.96 -8.32 26.49
C ASP A 412 19.54 -7.86 26.11
N ALA A 413 19.38 -7.16 24.98
CA ALA A 413 18.07 -6.68 24.56
C ALA A 413 17.15 -7.84 24.19
N ASP A 414 16.02 -7.92 24.89
CA ASP A 414 14.93 -8.85 24.59
C ASP A 414 14.32 -8.58 23.21
N VAL A 415 13.64 -9.59 22.66
CA VAL A 415 12.79 -9.45 21.47
C VAL A 415 11.34 -9.34 21.92
N ILE A 416 10.65 -8.27 21.54
CA ILE A 416 9.24 -8.08 21.88
C ILE A 416 8.35 -8.85 20.90
N PHE A 417 7.56 -9.78 21.41
CA PHE A 417 6.50 -10.47 20.68
C PHE A 417 5.17 -9.77 20.96
N ILE A 418 4.39 -9.51 19.91
CA ILE A 418 3.05 -8.93 20.01
C ILE A 418 2.10 -9.78 19.16
N ASP A 419 1.05 -10.34 19.77
CA ASP A 419 -0.05 -10.98 19.06
C ASP A 419 -1.22 -10.01 18.88
N ALA A 420 -1.23 -9.30 17.75
CA ALA A 420 -2.35 -8.45 17.37
C ALA A 420 -3.35 -9.19 16.48
N SER A 421 -3.36 -10.53 16.44
CA SER A 421 -4.23 -11.32 15.56
C SER A 421 -5.73 -11.04 15.75
N ASN A 422 -6.13 -10.61 16.95
CA ASN A 422 -7.50 -10.27 17.32
C ASN A 422 -7.81 -8.75 17.30
N GLU A 423 -6.84 -7.91 16.93
CA GLU A 423 -7.00 -6.46 16.86
C GLU A 423 -7.61 -6.05 15.52
N PHE A 424 -8.90 -6.24 15.32
CA PHE A 424 -9.57 -5.79 14.10
C PHE A 424 -11.08 -5.64 14.27
N GLU A 425 -11.67 -4.81 13.43
CA GLU A 425 -13.10 -4.84 13.16
C GLU A 425 -13.38 -5.76 11.97
N LYS A 426 -14.32 -6.70 12.16
CA LYS A 426 -14.71 -7.63 11.10
C LYS A 426 -15.46 -6.87 10.00
N GLY A 427 -14.83 -6.72 8.84
CA GLY A 427 -15.49 -6.20 7.65
C GLY A 427 -16.10 -7.30 6.78
N LYS A 428 -16.77 -6.90 5.70
CA LYS A 428 -17.49 -7.82 4.80
C LYS A 428 -16.56 -8.73 3.99
N ASN A 429 -15.53 -8.14 3.39
CA ASN A 429 -14.57 -8.85 2.53
C ASN A 429 -13.19 -8.97 3.19
N GLN A 430 -12.86 -8.05 4.08
CA GLN A 430 -11.57 -7.94 4.77
C GLN A 430 -11.77 -7.51 6.20
N ASN A 431 -10.79 -7.81 7.05
CA ASN A 431 -10.70 -7.27 8.39
C ASN A 431 -10.11 -5.87 8.32
N ASN A 432 -10.64 -4.95 9.13
CA ASN A 432 -10.22 -3.56 9.18
C ASN A 432 -9.43 -3.33 10.47
N LEU A 433 -8.20 -2.82 10.34
CA LEU A 433 -7.48 -2.25 11.46
C LEU A 433 -8.01 -0.82 11.69
N THR A 434 -8.45 -0.51 12.91
CA THR A 434 -8.79 0.88 13.28
C THR A 434 -7.53 1.64 13.68
N ASP A 435 -7.62 2.97 13.73
CA ASP A 435 -6.52 3.80 14.26
C ASP A 435 -6.19 3.42 15.72
N GLU A 436 -7.20 3.06 16.52
CA GLU A 436 -7.01 2.59 17.91
C GLU A 436 -6.24 1.27 17.96
N ASN A 437 -6.54 0.32 17.06
CA ASN A 437 -5.77 -0.93 16.97
C ASN A 437 -4.31 -0.64 16.62
N VAL A 438 -4.06 0.25 15.66
CA VAL A 438 -2.70 0.65 15.25
C VAL A 438 -1.95 1.29 16.40
N ASP A 439 -2.57 2.24 17.10
CA ASP A 439 -1.93 2.94 18.21
C ASP A 439 -1.61 1.97 19.36
N LYS A 440 -2.51 1.02 19.68
CA LYS A 440 -2.24 -0.04 20.67
C LYS A 440 -1.02 -0.90 20.31
N ILE A 441 -0.94 -1.36 19.05
CA ILE A 441 0.19 -2.17 18.57
C ILE A 441 1.50 -1.38 18.70
N VAL A 442 1.49 -0.15 18.22
CA VAL A 442 2.67 0.72 18.19
C VAL A 442 3.10 1.11 19.61
N ASP A 443 2.18 1.46 20.49
CA ASP A 443 2.51 1.86 21.85
C ASP A 443 3.03 0.68 22.68
N THR A 444 2.52 -0.54 22.43
CA THR A 444 3.07 -1.76 23.02
C THR A 444 4.49 -2.04 22.51
N TYR A 445 4.76 -1.80 21.22
CA TYR A 445 6.13 -1.90 20.69
C TYR A 445 7.09 -0.90 21.36
N LYS A 446 6.64 0.35 21.57
CA LYS A 446 7.44 1.40 22.20
C LYS A 446 7.70 1.13 23.69
N SER A 447 6.66 0.74 24.44
CA SER A 447 6.78 0.49 25.88
C SER A 447 7.52 -0.80 26.19
N ARG A 448 7.48 -1.77 25.25
CA ARG A 448 8.03 -3.14 25.40
C ARG A 448 7.44 -3.88 26.62
N GLU A 449 6.27 -3.47 27.08
CA GLU A 449 5.62 -4.07 28.24
C GLU A 449 5.05 -5.45 27.89
N THR A 450 5.13 -6.38 28.86
CA THR A 450 4.43 -7.67 28.79
C THR A 450 2.99 -7.45 29.20
N ILE A 451 2.07 -7.70 28.27
CA ILE A 451 0.62 -7.57 28.46
C ILE A 451 0.01 -8.96 28.31
N ASP A 452 -0.76 -9.37 29.32
CA ASP A 452 -1.39 -10.70 29.36
C ASP A 452 -2.11 -11.02 28.03
N LYS A 453 -1.78 -12.18 27.47
CA LYS A 453 -2.28 -12.71 26.19
C LYS A 453 -2.07 -11.82 24.95
N TYR A 454 -1.23 -10.79 25.05
CA TYR A 454 -1.05 -9.83 23.96
C TYR A 454 0.42 -9.58 23.62
N SER A 455 1.31 -9.41 24.60
CA SER A 455 2.72 -9.16 24.34
C SER A 455 3.64 -9.81 25.37
N TYR A 456 4.84 -10.16 24.94
CA TYR A 456 5.86 -10.76 25.79
C TYR A 456 7.26 -10.37 25.32
N ALA A 457 8.09 -9.85 26.24
CA ALA A 457 9.50 -9.56 25.97
C ALA A 457 10.34 -10.80 26.25
N ALA A 458 10.70 -11.55 25.20
CA ALA A 458 11.46 -12.78 25.34
C ALA A 458 12.96 -12.52 25.28
N SER A 459 13.70 -13.11 26.22
CA SER A 459 15.16 -13.11 26.20
C SER A 459 15.71 -13.95 25.06
N LEU A 460 16.96 -13.67 24.66
CA LEU A 460 17.64 -14.47 23.64
C LEU A 460 17.83 -15.93 24.06
N ASP A 461 17.96 -16.18 25.37
CA ASP A 461 18.06 -17.54 25.92
C ASP A 461 16.75 -18.31 25.75
N GLU A 462 15.60 -17.70 26.02
CA GLU A 462 14.29 -18.32 25.78
C GLU A 462 14.03 -18.61 24.30
N ILE A 463 14.48 -17.72 23.40
CA ILE A 463 14.39 -17.95 21.95
C ILE A 463 15.29 -19.13 21.54
N LYS A 464 16.47 -19.24 22.14
CA LYS A 464 17.39 -20.36 21.92
C LYS A 464 16.82 -21.68 22.44
N GLU A 465 16.20 -21.69 23.62
CA GLU A 465 15.48 -22.85 24.16
C GLU A 465 14.32 -23.29 23.26
N ASN A 466 13.70 -22.35 22.55
CA ASN A 466 12.68 -22.61 21.53
C ASN A 466 13.25 -22.95 20.14
N ASP A 467 14.53 -23.31 20.04
CA ASP A 467 15.21 -23.65 18.77
C ASP A 467 15.11 -22.54 17.70
N TYR A 468 15.11 -21.27 18.13
CA TYR A 468 14.91 -20.09 17.27
C TYR A 468 13.60 -20.13 16.50
N ASN A 469 12.59 -20.83 17.01
CA ASN A 469 11.23 -20.81 16.48
C ASN A 469 10.51 -19.58 17.02
N LEU A 470 10.18 -18.63 16.14
CA LEU A 470 9.52 -17.37 16.48
C LEU A 470 7.99 -17.46 16.39
N ASN A 471 7.42 -18.67 16.36
CA ASN A 471 5.96 -18.82 16.34
C ASN A 471 5.36 -18.15 17.59
N ILE A 472 4.53 -17.13 17.39
CA ILE A 472 4.07 -16.22 18.45
C ILE A 472 3.43 -16.95 19.65
N PRO A 473 2.59 -18.00 19.46
CA PRO A 473 2.02 -18.75 20.58
C PRO A 473 3.01 -19.47 21.50
N ARG A 474 4.31 -19.49 21.18
CA ARG A 474 5.37 -19.99 22.08
C ARG A 474 5.79 -18.97 23.15
N TYR A 475 5.47 -17.70 22.94
CA TYR A 475 5.90 -16.59 23.78
C TYR A 475 4.72 -15.84 24.37
N VAL A 476 3.63 -15.70 23.61
CA VAL A 476 2.39 -15.08 24.06
C VAL A 476 1.34 -16.19 24.22
N ASP A 477 0.83 -16.38 25.44
CA ASP A 477 -0.26 -17.33 25.67
C ASP A 477 -1.58 -16.78 25.10
N THR A 478 -1.95 -17.24 23.91
CA THR A 478 -3.18 -16.82 23.24
C THR A 478 -4.38 -17.69 23.62
N PHE A 479 -4.25 -18.59 24.60
CA PHE A 479 -5.32 -19.49 24.99
C PHE A 479 -6.44 -18.74 25.71
N VAL A 480 -7.65 -18.82 25.15
CA VAL A 480 -8.87 -18.39 25.81
C VAL A 480 -9.45 -19.62 26.50
N GLU A 481 -9.44 -19.62 27.83
CA GLU A 481 -10.09 -20.66 28.61
C GLU A 481 -11.59 -20.61 28.32
N GLU A 482 -12.16 -21.69 27.79
CA GLU A 482 -13.60 -21.75 27.53
C GLU A 482 -14.35 -21.57 28.87
N GLU A 483 -15.38 -20.72 28.89
CA GLU A 483 -16.17 -20.57 30.11
C GLU A 483 -16.69 -21.95 30.54
N PRO A 484 -16.52 -22.33 31.82
CA PRO A 484 -16.97 -23.62 32.29
C PRO A 484 -18.49 -23.70 32.08
N VAL A 485 -18.92 -24.73 31.37
CA VAL A 485 -20.35 -24.98 31.14
C VAL A 485 -21.03 -25.11 32.50
N ASP A 486 -21.99 -24.23 32.79
CA ASP A 486 -22.84 -24.34 33.97
C ASP A 486 -23.74 -25.58 33.81
N LEU A 487 -23.29 -26.69 34.40
CA LEU A 487 -23.97 -27.97 34.34
C LEU A 487 -25.35 -27.92 35.03
N GLU A 488 -25.54 -27.05 36.03
CA GLU A 488 -26.84 -26.86 36.68
C GLU A 488 -27.80 -26.14 35.74
N ALA A 489 -27.37 -25.06 35.09
CA ALA A 489 -28.17 -24.36 34.09
C ALA A 489 -28.52 -25.26 32.89
N VAL A 490 -27.57 -26.07 32.40
CA VAL A 490 -27.83 -27.05 31.34
C VAL A 490 -28.85 -28.11 31.80
N GLN A 491 -28.74 -28.60 33.03
CA GLN A 491 -29.69 -29.58 33.57
C GLN A 491 -31.10 -28.98 33.74
N VAL A 492 -31.20 -27.73 34.19
CA VAL A 492 -32.48 -27.01 34.28
C VAL A 492 -33.09 -26.87 32.88
N ARG A 493 -32.30 -26.42 31.91
CA ARG A 493 -32.75 -26.26 30.52
C ARG A 493 -33.19 -27.57 29.87
N LEU A 494 -32.50 -28.68 30.16
CA LEU A 494 -32.93 -30.00 29.70
C LEU A 494 -34.31 -30.37 30.26
N LYS A 495 -34.55 -30.12 31.55
CA LYS A 495 -35.87 -30.37 32.16
C LYS A 495 -36.96 -29.47 31.59
N GLU A 496 -36.64 -28.20 31.31
CA GLU A 496 -37.58 -27.28 30.65
C GLU A 496 -37.94 -27.77 29.25
N ILE A 497 -36.95 -28.20 28.47
CA ILE A 497 -37.17 -28.78 27.13
C ILE A 497 -38.00 -30.07 27.22
N ASP A 498 -37.73 -30.95 28.18
CA ASP A 498 -38.54 -32.17 28.37
C ASP A 498 -40.00 -31.84 28.71
N GLN A 499 -40.23 -30.80 29.53
CA GLN A 499 -41.58 -30.30 29.83
C GLN A 499 -42.25 -29.69 28.60
N GLU A 500 -41.55 -28.89 27.82
CA GLU A 500 -42.05 -28.32 26.57
C GLU A 500 -42.43 -29.42 25.57
N ILE A 501 -41.61 -30.49 25.45
CA ILE A 501 -41.91 -31.66 24.63
C ILE A 501 -43.19 -32.35 25.13
N GLU A 502 -43.32 -32.61 26.43
CA GLU A 502 -44.53 -33.24 26.99
C GLU A 502 -45.80 -32.38 26.81
N GLU A 503 -45.67 -31.06 26.82
CA GLU A 503 -46.79 -30.14 26.57
C GLU A 503 -47.18 -30.15 25.09
N ILE A 504 -46.20 -30.07 24.18
CA ILE A 504 -46.42 -30.16 22.73
C ILE A 504 -47.01 -31.51 22.35
N ASP A 505 -46.52 -32.62 22.91
CA ASP A 505 -47.05 -33.96 22.66
C ASP A 505 -48.51 -34.09 23.11
N ARG A 506 -48.86 -33.49 24.26
CA ARG A 506 -50.26 -33.43 24.72
C ARG A 506 -51.16 -32.62 23.78
N GLU A 507 -50.67 -31.48 23.31
CA GLU A 507 -51.40 -30.65 22.33
C GLU A 507 -51.58 -31.39 21.00
N LEU A 508 -50.54 -32.10 20.54
CA LEU A 508 -50.59 -32.94 19.34
C LEU A 508 -51.56 -34.11 19.48
N GLU A 509 -51.66 -34.74 20.66
CA GLU A 509 -52.65 -35.79 20.91
C GLU A 509 -54.10 -35.31 20.76
N GLU A 510 -54.40 -34.09 21.19
CA GLU A 510 -55.73 -33.49 20.99
C GLU A 510 -56.02 -33.31 19.49
N TYR A 511 -55.07 -32.78 18.73
CA TYR A 511 -55.18 -32.67 17.29
C TYR A 511 -55.31 -34.04 16.59
N PHE A 512 -54.58 -35.06 17.03
CA PHE A 512 -54.71 -36.41 16.49
C PHE A 512 -56.07 -37.05 16.79
N LYS A 513 -56.67 -36.77 17.95
CA LYS A 513 -58.05 -37.19 18.27
C LYS A 513 -59.07 -36.49 17.38
N GLU A 514 -58.93 -35.18 17.15
CA GLU A 514 -59.82 -34.43 16.24
C GLU A 514 -59.73 -34.92 14.79
N LEU A 515 -58.53 -35.32 14.35
CA LEU A 515 -58.28 -35.83 13.00
C LEU A 515 -58.57 -37.34 12.84
N GLY A 516 -58.88 -38.06 13.93
CA GLY A 516 -59.16 -39.50 13.92
C GLY A 516 -57.94 -40.40 13.71
N VAL A 517 -56.74 -39.93 14.08
CA VAL A 517 -55.44 -40.61 13.85
C VAL A 517 -54.77 -41.06 15.16
N GLY A 518 -55.51 -41.10 16.28
CA GLY A 518 -54.97 -41.51 17.58
C GLY A 518 -54.46 -42.97 17.59
N LEU A 519 -53.29 -43.21 18.19
CA LEU A 519 -52.73 -44.54 18.41
C LEU A 519 -53.62 -45.32 19.40
N ASP A 520 -54.42 -46.25 18.90
CA ASP A 520 -55.07 -47.27 19.71
C ASP A 520 -53.97 -48.18 20.30
N GLU A 521 -53.83 -48.23 21.63
CA GLU A 521 -52.99 -49.20 22.33
C GLU A 521 -53.54 -50.64 22.12
N ARG A 522 -53.38 -51.18 20.92
CA ARG A 522 -53.57 -52.59 20.59
C ARG A 522 -52.59 -53.03 19.50
N THR A 523 -51.31 -53.01 19.84
CA THR A 523 -50.36 -53.96 19.25
C THR A 523 -49.23 -54.24 20.22
N SER A 524 -49.53 -55.03 21.25
CA SER A 524 -48.54 -55.92 21.83
C SER A 524 -48.15 -56.93 20.75
N VAL A 525 -46.97 -56.75 20.17
CA VAL A 525 -46.27 -57.81 19.44
C VAL A 525 -44.93 -57.99 20.14
N GLU A 526 -44.85 -59.09 20.88
CA GLU A 526 -43.62 -59.67 21.41
C GLU A 526 -42.59 -59.84 20.29
N ILE A 527 -41.38 -59.28 20.46
CA ILE A 527 -40.08 -59.97 20.26
C ILE A 527 -39.09 -59.38 21.27
#